data_AF-A0A6C0GC74-F1
#
_entry.id   AF-A0A6C0GC74-F1
#
_cell.length_a   1.000
_cell.length_b   1.000
_cell.length_c   1.000
_cell.angle_alpha   90.00
_cell.angle_beta   90.00
_cell.angle_gamma   90.00
#
_symmetry.space_group_name_H-M   'P 1'
#
loop_
_entity.id
_entity.type
_entity.pdbx_description
1 polymer ?
#
loop_
_entity_poly.entity_id
_entity_poly.type
_entity_poly.pdbx_seq_one_letter_code
_entity_poly.pdbx_strand_id
1 'polypeptide(L)'
;MKGYQLLLDSEFLNQVMGMVTAHDELKYSIMHWLVHELRKNTEIRSLCIEIDVVKINFHGSTYPGIGIHYLNQNPGLNFTDKDNTADYGNQIEAKIAEIYQSESFLNFFDYIQKNQMEIYQCLQAYKSK
;
A
#
# COMPACT_ATOMS: atom_id res chain seq x y z
N MET A 1 10.56 12.09 13.12
CA MET A 1 10.53 11.26 11.89
C MET A 1 9.98 9.90 12.32
N LYS A 2 8.86 9.45 11.75
CA LYS A 2 8.30 8.12 12.04
C LYS A 2 9.19 7.06 11.38
N GLY A 3 9.59 6.03 12.11
CA GLY A 3 10.35 4.90 11.56
C GLY A 3 9.36 3.87 10.99
N TYR A 4 9.40 3.62 9.69
CA TYR A 4 8.52 2.66 9.04
C TYR A 4 9.23 1.33 8.82
N GLN A 5 8.52 0.22 9.04
CA GLN A 5 8.84 -1.04 8.39
C GLN A 5 8.23 -1.00 6.98
N LEU A 6 9.06 -1.22 5.97
CA LEU A 6 8.65 -1.13 4.57
C LEU A 6 8.25 -2.51 4.07
N LEU A 7 7.01 -2.66 3.60
CA LEU A 7 6.59 -3.84 2.84
C LEU A 7 6.97 -3.62 1.39
N LEU A 8 8.23 -3.88 1.10
CA LEU A 8 8.85 -3.58 -0.19
C LEU A 8 9.03 -4.77 -1.10
N ASP A 9 9.18 -5.94 -0.49
CA ASP A 9 9.67 -7.13 -1.17
C ASP A 9 8.60 -8.20 -1.33
N SER A 10 7.34 -7.79 -1.18
CA SER A 10 6.22 -8.57 -1.64
C SER A 10 6.35 -8.72 -3.16
N GLU A 11 6.81 -9.87 -3.62
CA GLU A 11 6.85 -10.29 -5.04
C GLU A 11 5.53 -9.92 -5.74
N PHE A 12 4.45 -10.01 -4.98
CA PHE A 12 3.11 -9.65 -5.37
C PHE A 12 2.88 -8.13 -5.59
N LEU A 13 3.31 -7.25 -4.68
CA LEU A 13 3.26 -5.79 -4.93
C LEU A 13 4.09 -5.41 -6.16
N ASN A 14 5.23 -6.08 -6.36
CA ASN A 14 6.06 -5.87 -7.56
C ASN A 14 5.36 -6.31 -8.86
N GLN A 15 4.62 -7.41 -8.85
CA GLN A 15 3.83 -7.84 -10.01
C GLN A 15 2.76 -6.80 -10.39
N VAL A 16 1.99 -6.33 -9.40
CA VAL A 16 0.93 -5.33 -9.61
C VAL A 16 1.52 -4.03 -10.16
N MET A 17 2.66 -3.61 -9.61
CA MET A 17 3.40 -2.43 -10.04
C MET A 17 4.02 -2.59 -11.43
N GLY A 18 4.39 -3.81 -11.81
CA GLY A 18 4.88 -4.15 -13.14
C GLY A 18 3.78 -4.19 -14.22
N MET A 19 2.55 -4.52 -13.83
CA MET A 19 1.39 -4.54 -14.73
C MET A 19 0.86 -3.14 -15.09
N VAL A 20 1.20 -2.13 -14.28
CA VAL A 20 0.84 -0.72 -14.52
C VAL A 20 2.01 -0.05 -15.24
N THR A 21 2.00 -0.14 -16.56
CA THR A 21 3.06 0.40 -17.43
C THR A 21 3.02 1.92 -17.54
N ALA A 22 1.85 2.52 -17.29
CA ALA A 22 1.62 3.94 -17.40
C ALA A 22 1.86 4.63 -16.05
N HIS A 23 2.92 5.43 -15.96
CA HIS A 23 3.14 6.57 -15.06
C HIS A 23 3.08 6.34 -13.53
N ASP A 24 4.04 6.94 -12.82
CA ASP A 24 4.14 6.84 -11.37
C ASP A 24 2.84 7.27 -10.66
N GLU A 25 2.12 8.26 -11.18
CA GLU A 25 0.86 8.71 -10.56
C GLU A 25 -0.23 7.63 -10.46
N LEU A 26 -0.33 6.75 -11.46
CA LEU A 26 -1.31 5.66 -11.43
C LEU A 26 -0.92 4.61 -10.39
N LYS A 27 0.37 4.33 -10.28
CA LYS A 27 0.93 3.44 -9.25
C LYS A 27 0.66 3.96 -7.84
N TYR A 28 0.85 5.26 -7.60
CA TYR A 28 0.49 5.88 -6.31
C TYR A 28 -1.00 5.79 -6.02
N SER A 29 -1.85 5.97 -7.03
CA SER A 29 -3.31 5.90 -6.86
C SER A 29 -3.79 4.51 -6.43
N ILE A 30 -3.23 3.45 -7.03
CA ILE A 30 -3.51 2.06 -6.65
C ILE A 30 -3.06 1.79 -5.21
N MET A 31 -1.87 2.25 -4.83
CA MET A 31 -1.36 2.09 -3.46
C MET A 31 -2.22 2.85 -2.44
N HIS A 32 -2.69 4.05 -2.77
CA HIS A 32 -3.58 4.82 -1.89
C HIS A 32 -4.94 4.13 -1.72
N TRP A 33 -5.50 3.57 -2.79
CA TRP A 33 -6.73 2.79 -2.71
C TRP A 33 -6.54 1.55 -1.82
N LEU A 34 -5.42 0.84 -1.98
CA LEU A 34 -5.13 -0.33 -1.17
C LEU A 34 -5.00 0.00 0.32
N VAL A 35 -4.26 1.07 0.65
CA VAL A 35 -4.15 1.55 2.04
C VAL A 35 -5.52 1.93 2.60
N HIS A 36 -6.40 2.52 1.79
CA HIS A 36 -7.78 2.81 2.20
C HIS A 36 -8.57 1.55 2.52
N GLU A 37 -8.48 0.50 1.70
CA GLU A 37 -9.14 -0.78 1.98
C GLU A 37 -8.57 -1.47 3.23
N LEU A 38 -7.25 -1.47 3.40
CA LEU A 38 -6.60 -1.98 4.62
C LEU A 38 -7.09 -1.23 5.86
N ARG A 39 -7.31 0.08 5.78
CA ARG A 39 -7.84 0.89 6.88
C ARG A 39 -9.31 0.62 7.20
N LYS A 40 -10.10 0.15 6.24
CA LYS A 40 -11.50 -0.27 6.51
C LYS A 40 -11.55 -1.58 7.28
N ASN A 41 -10.50 -2.40 7.20
CA ASN A 41 -10.45 -3.65 7.92
C ASN A 41 -10.33 -3.42 9.45
N THR A 42 -11.32 -3.90 10.20
CA THR A 42 -11.42 -3.69 11.65
C THR A 42 -10.31 -4.36 12.45
N GLU A 43 -9.77 -5.48 11.97
CA GLU A 43 -8.67 -6.18 12.62
C GLU A 43 -7.40 -5.32 12.55
N ILE A 44 -7.08 -4.77 11.38
CA ILE A 44 -5.94 -3.84 11.21
C ILE A 44 -6.05 -2.62 12.12
N ARG A 45 -7.25 -2.03 12.25
CA ARG A 45 -7.45 -0.87 13.14
C ARG A 45 -7.20 -1.20 14.61
N SER A 46 -7.44 -2.45 15.02
CA SER A 46 -7.23 -2.90 16.40
C SER A 46 -5.75 -3.10 16.75
N LEU A 47 -4.86 -3.17 15.75
CA LEU A 47 -3.44 -3.46 15.94
C LEU A 47 -2.59 -2.25 16.34
N CYS A 48 -3.17 -1.06 16.54
CA CYS A 48 -2.43 0.18 16.81
C CYS A 48 -1.31 0.46 15.78
N ILE A 49 -1.56 0.14 14.52
CA ILE A 49 -0.64 0.40 13.41
C ILE A 49 -1.20 1.49 12.52
N GLU A 50 -0.29 2.31 12.01
CA GLU A 50 -0.52 3.30 10.98
C GLU A 50 0.07 2.76 9.68
N ILE A 51 -0.76 2.73 8.64
CA ILE A 51 -0.36 2.27 7.30
C ILE A 51 -0.49 3.46 6.38
N ASP A 52 0.57 3.77 5.64
CA ASP A 52 0.63 4.87 4.68
C ASP A 52 1.28 4.43 3.37
N VAL A 53 1.00 5.18 2.29
CA VAL A 53 1.80 5.10 1.07
C VAL A 53 3.06 5.94 1.29
N VAL A 54 4.22 5.31 1.14
CA VAL A 54 5.52 5.95 1.31
C VAL A 54 6.32 5.93 0.01
N LYS A 55 7.11 6.98 -0.19
CA LYS A 55 8.04 7.10 -1.32
C LYS A 55 9.29 6.29 -1.02
N ILE A 56 9.65 5.37 -1.91
CA ILE A 56 10.80 4.49 -1.72
C ILE A 56 11.80 4.73 -2.84
N ASN A 57 13.06 4.89 -2.46
CA ASN A 57 14.17 5.05 -3.40
C ASN A 57 15.01 3.78 -3.38
N PHE A 58 15.07 3.06 -4.51
CA PHE A 58 15.87 1.85 -4.66
C PHE A 58 16.53 1.85 -6.04
N HIS A 59 17.83 1.59 -6.08
CA HIS A 59 18.64 1.59 -7.31
C HIS A 59 18.40 2.79 -8.25
N GLY A 60 18.23 4.00 -7.70
CA GLY A 60 18.04 5.22 -8.48
C GLY A 60 16.62 5.45 -9.01
N SER A 61 15.69 4.54 -8.73
CA SER A 61 14.27 4.67 -9.05
C SER A 61 13.45 4.98 -7.81
N THR A 62 12.44 5.83 -8.00
CA THR A 62 11.41 6.07 -7.00
C THR A 62 10.18 5.22 -7.30
N TYR A 63 9.61 4.60 -6.29
CA TYR A 63 8.36 3.87 -6.40
C TYR A 63 7.53 4.03 -5.11
N PRO A 64 6.18 4.01 -5.22
CA PRO A 64 5.33 3.93 -4.05
C PRO A 64 5.41 2.53 -3.44
N GLY A 65 5.45 2.47 -2.12
CA GLY A 65 5.21 1.24 -1.38
C GLY A 65 4.39 1.50 -0.12
N ILE A 66 4.16 0.45 0.64
CA ILE A 66 3.36 0.51 1.87
C ILE A 66 4.31 0.57 3.06
N GLY A 67 4.23 1.67 3.81
CA GLY A 67 4.92 1.83 5.08
C GLY A 67 3.99 1.46 6.23
N ILE A 68 4.49 0.64 7.15
CA ILE A 68 3.82 0.31 8.41
C ILE A 68 4.58 1.00 9.55
N HIS A 69 3.85 1.74 10.37
CA HIS A 69 4.37 2.42 11.55
C HIS A 69 3.56 2.01 12.78
N TYR A 70 4.25 1.62 13.84
CA TYR A 70 3.62 1.22 15.09
C TYR A 70 3.31 2.44 15.95
N LEU A 71 2.06 2.59 16.36
CA LEU A 71 1.66 3.65 17.29
C LEU A 71 1.93 3.16 18.71
N ASN A 72 2.91 3.77 19.37
CA ASN A 72 3.33 3.48 20.75
C ASN A 72 2.30 3.93 21.82
N GLN A 73 1.00 3.86 21.51
CA GLN A 73 -0.09 4.43 22.32
C GLN A 73 -0.99 3.38 22.97
N ASN A 74 -0.61 2.10 22.98
CA ASN A 74 -1.36 1.09 23.73
C ASN A 74 -0.59 0.70 25.01
N PRO A 75 -1.05 1.09 26.21
CA PRO A 75 -0.33 0.85 27.47
C PRO A 75 -0.08 -0.62 27.86
N GLY A 76 -0.56 -1.58 27.06
CA GLY A 76 -0.37 -3.01 27.27
C GLY A 76 0.41 -3.74 26.17
N LEU A 77 0.82 -3.05 25.09
CA LEU A 77 1.62 -3.63 24.01
C LEU A 77 3.06 -3.11 24.13
N ASN A 78 3.92 -3.88 24.79
CA ASN A 78 5.36 -3.62 24.76
C ASN A 78 5.92 -4.05 23.39
N PHE A 79 6.07 -3.09 22.48
CA PHE A 79 6.67 -3.29 21.15
C PHE A 79 8.21 -3.47 21.19
N THR A 80 8.76 -4.00 22.29
CA THR A 80 10.20 -4.16 22.50
C THR A 80 10.80 -5.35 21.77
N ASP A 81 9.96 -6.30 21.32
CA ASP A 81 10.41 -7.51 20.64
C ASP A 81 10.28 -7.38 19.12
N LYS A 82 11.42 -7.46 18.43
CA LYS A 82 11.49 -7.54 16.96
C LYS A 82 10.64 -8.68 16.39
N ASP A 83 10.37 -9.71 17.18
CA ASP A 83 9.59 -10.88 16.76
C ASP A 83 8.11 -10.53 16.53
N ASN A 84 7.51 -9.63 17.32
CA ASN A 84 6.13 -9.18 17.11
C ASN A 84 5.97 -8.33 15.83
N THR A 85 7.02 -7.60 15.43
CA THR A 85 6.98 -6.78 14.22
C THR A 85 7.00 -7.60 12.91
N ALA A 86 7.59 -8.80 12.93
CA ALA A 86 7.54 -9.72 11.80
C ALA A 86 6.13 -10.32 11.65
N ASP A 87 5.50 -10.71 12.75
CA ASP A 87 4.16 -11.31 12.76
C ASP A 87 3.07 -10.37 12.24
N TYR A 88 3.13 -9.08 12.56
CA TYR A 88 2.16 -8.11 12.02
C TYR A 88 2.42 -7.77 10.55
N GLY A 89 3.69 -7.73 10.12
CA GLY A 89 4.03 -7.61 8.71
C GLY A 89 3.40 -8.75 7.90
N ASN A 90 3.55 -9.99 8.38
CA ASN A 90 2.96 -11.18 7.77
C ASN A 90 1.42 -11.12 7.73
N GLN A 91 0.76 -10.64 8.80
CA GLN A 91 -0.70 -10.48 8.83
C GLN A 91 -1.18 -9.44 7.81
N ILE A 92 -0.46 -8.32 7.66
CA ILE A 92 -0.79 -7.31 6.65
C ILE A 92 -0.56 -7.87 5.24
N GLU A 93 0.53 -8.59 5.00
CA GLU A 93 0.79 -9.24 3.72
C GLU A 93 -0.30 -10.26 3.36
N ALA A 94 -0.74 -11.08 4.31
CA ALA A 94 -1.86 -11.99 4.12
C ALA A 94 -3.16 -11.23 3.78
N LYS A 95 -3.43 -10.12 4.48
CA LYS A 95 -4.61 -9.28 4.20
C LYS A 95 -4.55 -8.62 2.83
N ILE A 96 -3.36 -8.18 2.42
CA ILE A 96 -3.13 -7.68 1.06
C ILE A 96 -3.48 -8.79 0.07
N ALA A 97 -2.96 -10.00 0.24
CA ALA A 97 -3.29 -11.11 -0.66
C ALA A 97 -4.81 -11.37 -0.76
N GLU A 98 -5.55 -11.30 0.35
CA GLU A 98 -7.01 -11.43 0.37
C GLU A 98 -7.73 -10.30 -0.37
N ILE A 99 -7.38 -9.03 -0.11
CA ILE A 99 -8.00 -7.87 -0.77
C ILE A 99 -7.83 -7.98 -2.28
N TYR A 100 -6.68 -8.45 -2.74
CA TYR A 100 -6.42 -8.57 -4.17
C TYR A 100 -7.16 -9.71 -4.86
N GLN A 101 -7.50 -10.76 -4.13
CA GLN A 101 -8.38 -11.82 -4.62
C GLN A 101 -9.86 -11.41 -4.55
N SER A 102 -10.17 -10.27 -3.92
CA SER A 102 -11.55 -9.79 -3.84
C SER A 102 -12.05 -9.30 -5.20
N GLU A 103 -13.33 -9.57 -5.47
CA GLU A 103 -14.02 -9.09 -6.67
C GLU A 103 -13.96 -7.55 -6.78
N SER A 104 -14.02 -6.85 -5.65
CA SER A 104 -13.92 -5.38 -5.62
C SER A 104 -12.57 -4.89 -6.14
N PHE A 105 -11.46 -5.53 -5.76
CA PHE A 105 -10.15 -5.16 -6.26
C PHE A 105 -10.01 -5.52 -7.74
N LEU A 106 -10.39 -6.74 -8.13
CA LEU A 106 -10.26 -7.20 -9.52
C LEU A 106 -11.04 -6.30 -10.48
N ASN A 107 -12.26 -5.90 -10.12
CA ASN A 107 -13.06 -4.97 -10.91
C ASN A 107 -12.43 -3.57 -10.99
N PHE A 108 -11.91 -3.06 -9.86
CA PHE A 108 -11.20 -1.78 -9.84
C PHE A 108 -9.93 -1.83 -10.71
N PHE A 109 -9.12 -2.87 -10.57
CA PHE A 109 -7.86 -3.03 -11.28
C PHE A 109 -8.08 -3.21 -12.78
N ASP A 110 -9.05 -4.03 -13.19
CA ASP A 110 -9.46 -4.19 -14.59
C ASP A 110 -9.94 -2.86 -15.18
N TYR A 111 -10.71 -2.07 -14.42
CA TYR A 111 -11.09 -0.71 -14.83
C TYR A 111 -9.87 0.18 -15.05
N ILE A 112 -8.90 0.21 -14.12
CA ILE A 112 -7.67 1.00 -14.28
C ILE A 112 -6.91 0.55 -15.53
N GLN A 113 -6.73 -0.76 -15.73
CA GLN A 113 -5.98 -1.29 -16.88
C GLN A 113 -6.62 -0.91 -18.22
N LYS A 114 -7.96 -1.00 -18.31
CA LYS A 114 -8.72 -0.63 -19.51
C LYS A 114 -8.68 0.87 -19.79
N ASN A 115 -8.64 1.71 -18.75
CA ASN A 115 -8.82 3.18 -18.87
C ASN A 115 -7.55 3.99 -18.54
N GLN A 116 -6.39 3.36 -18.45
CA GLN A 116 -5.14 3.97 -17.94
C GLN A 116 -4.77 5.31 -18.62
N MET A 117 -4.97 5.43 -19.93
CA MET A 117 -4.64 6.65 -20.68
C MET A 117 -5.58 7.82 -20.36
N GLU A 118 -6.89 7.57 -20.25
CA GLU A 118 -7.88 8.59 -19.93
C GLU A 118 -7.71 9.09 -18.48
N ILE A 119 -7.46 8.16 -17.56
CA ILE A 119 -7.18 8.48 -16.15
C ILE A 119 -5.91 9.33 -16.06
N TYR A 120 -4.84 8.95 -16.78
CA TYR A 120 -3.62 9.73 -16.80
C TYR A 120 -3.85 11.17 -17.32
N GLN A 121 -4.58 11.33 -18.42
CA GLN A 121 -4.92 12.65 -18.96
C GLN A 121 -5.71 13.50 -17.96
N CYS A 122 -6.67 12.88 -17.26
CA CYS A 122 -7.44 13.54 -16.20
C CYS A 122 -6.54 14.03 -15.06
N LEU A 123 -5.61 13.18 -14.59
CA LEU A 123 -4.65 13.53 -13.54
C LEU A 123 -3.72 14.68 -13.96
N GLN A 124 -3.24 14.68 -15.21
CA GLN A 124 -2.41 15.77 -15.74
C GLN A 124 -3.19 17.09 -15.82
N ALA A 125 -4.46 17.06 -16.22
CA ALA A 125 -5.32 18.24 -16.26
C ALA A 125 -5.67 18.79 -14.86
N TYR A 126 -5.65 17.96 -13.82
CA TYR A 126 -5.84 18.40 -12.44
C TYR A 126 -4.60 19.12 -11.89
N LYS A 127 -3.40 18.60 -12.17
CA LYS A 127 -2.13 19.19 -11.69
C LYS A 127 -1.78 20.54 -12.31
N SER A 128 -2.36 20.88 -13.46
CA SER A 128 -2.12 22.13 -14.17
C SER A 128 -3.00 23.30 -13.71
N LYS A 129 -3.84 23.08 -12.69
CA LYS A 129 -4.67 24.10 -12.03
C LYS A 129 -4.07 24.50 -10.69
#